data_AF-A0A7C4JH41-F1
#
_entry.id   AF-A0A7C4JH41-F1
#
_cell.length_a   1.000
_cell.length_b   1.000
_cell.length_c   1.000
_cell.angle_alpha   90.00
_cell.angle_beta   90.00
_cell.angle_gamma   90.00
#
_symmetry.space_group_name_H-M   'P 1'
#
loop_
_entity.id
_entity.type
_entity.pdbx_description
1 polymer ?
#
loop_
_entity_poly.entity_id
_entity_poly.type
_entity_poly.pdbx_seq_one_letter_code
_entity_poly.pdbx_strand_id
1 'polypeptide(L)' 'MKKNFEELLSKDKKELEKMIENLKKDLLKLRIDLLQGKIKNFRKIREIKKEIARCFTALKQKR' A
#
# COMPACT_ATOMS: atom_id res chain seq x y z
N MET A 1 -6.61 -0.59 -9.87
CA MET A 1 -6.70 0.80 -10.40
C MET A 1 -5.39 1.53 -10.13
N LYS A 2 -4.91 2.36 -11.06
CA LYS A 2 -3.67 3.15 -10.92
C LYS A 2 -4.00 4.39 -10.08
N LYS A 3 -3.68 4.41 -8.78
CA LYS A 3 -3.48 5.68 -8.07
C LYS A 3 -2.30 6.38 -8.74
N ASN A 4 -2.55 7.55 -9.32
CA ASN A 4 -1.57 8.29 -10.09
C ASN A 4 -0.41 8.67 -9.17
N PHE A 5 0.80 8.40 -9.64
CA PHE A 5 2.03 8.64 -8.89
C PHE A 5 2.21 10.13 -8.53
N GLU A 6 1.64 11.01 -9.35
CA GLU A 6 1.58 12.46 -9.14
C GLU A 6 0.85 12.84 -7.85
N GLU A 7 -0.26 12.17 -7.50
CA GLU A 7 -1.00 12.44 -6.25
C GLU A 7 -0.21 12.03 -4.99
N LEU A 8 0.68 11.06 -5.12
CA LEU A 8 1.55 10.63 -4.02
C LEU A 8 2.71 11.61 -3.80
N LEU A 9 3.16 12.28 -4.85
CA LEU A 9 4.19 13.33 -4.79
C LEU A 9 3.67 14.63 -4.18
N SER A 10 2.41 15.00 -4.41
CA SER A 10 1.81 16.20 -3.80
C SER A 10 1.59 16.06 -2.28
N LYS A 11 1.44 14.83 -1.76
CA LYS A 11 1.13 14.58 -0.34
C LYS A 11 2.31 14.77 0.60
N ASP A 12 2.03 15.20 1.81
CA ASP A 12 3.04 15.48 2.82
C ASP A 12 3.77 14.21 3.29
N LYS A 13 5.04 14.33 3.72
CA LYS A 13 5.85 13.17 4.15
C LYS A 13 5.16 12.37 5.27
N LYS A 14 4.54 13.08 6.22
CA LYS A 14 3.78 12.49 7.34
C LYS A 14 2.52 11.76 6.87
N GLU A 15 1.85 12.25 5.83
CA GLU A 15 0.66 11.58 5.29
C GLU A 15 1.04 10.29 4.56
N LEU A 16 2.16 10.30 3.82
CA LEU A 16 2.69 9.10 3.17
C LEU A 16 3.05 8.01 4.18
N GLU A 17 3.68 8.37 5.30
CA GLU A 17 4.00 7.44 6.38
C GLU A 17 2.73 6.82 7.01
N LYS A 18 1.72 7.63 7.31
CA LYS A 18 0.40 7.14 7.78
C LYS A 18 -0.26 6.20 6.77
N MET A 19 -0.15 6.53 5.48
CA MET A 19 -0.70 5.69 4.41
C MET A 19 0.01 4.34 4.34
N ILE A 20 1.33 4.31 4.51
CA ILE A 20 2.12 3.07 4.56
C ILE A 20 1.71 2.20 5.77
N GLU A 21 1.50 2.80 6.94
CA GLU A 21 1.02 2.06 8.12
C GLU A 21 -0.35 1.43 7.90
N ASN A 22 -1.29 2.19 7.32
CA ASN A 22 -2.62 1.68 7.00
C ASN A 22 -2.56 0.52 5.98
N LEU A 23 -1.77 0.67 4.91
CA LEU A 23 -1.57 -0.39 3.91
C LEU A 23 -0.93 -1.65 4.52
N LYS A 24 -0.03 -1.51 5.50
CA LYS A 24 0.53 -2.65 6.24
C LYS A 24 -0.53 -3.37 7.08
N LYS A 25 -1.41 -2.63 7.75
CA LYS A 25 -2.54 -3.20 8.51
C LYS A 25 -3.50 -3.95 7.60
N ASP A 26 -3.82 -3.39 6.44
CA ASP A 26 -4.67 -4.04 5.44
C ASP A 26 -4.03 -5.30 4.86
N LEU A 27 -2.72 -5.28 4.64
CA LEU A 27 -1.97 -6.47 4.23
C LEU A 27 -2.01 -7.58 5.30
N LEU A 28 -1.99 -7.21 6.57
CA LEU A 28 -2.07 -8.15 7.69
C LEU A 28 -3.47 -8.79 7.76
N LYS A 29 -4.55 -7.99 7.64
CA LYS A 29 -5.92 -8.50 7.53
C LYS A 29 -6.07 -9.48 6.37
N LEU A 30 -5.62 -9.11 5.18
CA LEU A 30 -5.69 -9.99 4.01
C LEU A 30 -4.86 -11.27 4.16
N ARG A 31 -3.76 -11.25 4.91
CA ARG A 31 -3.00 -12.47 5.23
C ARG A 31 -3.79 -13.39 6.18
N ILE A 32 -4.43 -12.82 7.20
CA ILE A 32 -5.28 -13.58 8.12
C ILE A 32 -6.46 -14.19 7.36
N ASP A 33 -7.12 -13.42 6.52
CA ASP A 33 -8.26 -13.90 5.73
C ASP A 33 -7.87 -14.99 4.72
N LEU A 34 -6.64 -14.93 4.19
CA LEU A 34 -6.06 -15.94 3.31
C LEU A 34 -5.73 -17.23 4.08
N LEU A 35 -5.18 -17.10 5.30
CA LEU A 35 -4.98 -18.22 6.21
C LEU A 35 -6.30 -18.90 6.60
N GLN A 36 -7.36 -18.13 6.80
CA GLN A 36 -8.70 -18.65 7.06
C GLN A 36 -9.35 -19.33 5.85
N GLY A 37 -8.70 -19.33 4.67
CA GLY A 37 -9.19 -19.98 3.46
C GLY A 37 -10.42 -19.31 2.83
N LYS A 38 -10.84 -18.15 3.34
CA LYS A 38 -12.04 -17.43 2.89
C LYS A 38 -11.81 -16.57 1.63
N ILE A 39 -10.56 -16.27 1.29
CA ILE A 39 -10.24 -15.31 0.21
C ILE A 39 -9.42 -15.95 -0.92
N LYS A 40 -9.98 -15.92 -2.14
CA LYS A 40 -9.30 -16.27 -3.41
C LYS A 40 -8.62 -15.06 -4.10
N ASN A 41 -8.72 -13.86 -3.54
CA ASN A 41 -8.24 -12.63 -4.18
C ASN A 41 -6.75 -12.33 -3.91
N PHE A 42 -5.87 -13.22 -4.37
CA PHE A 42 -4.41 -13.03 -4.36
C PHE A 42 -3.96 -11.74 -5.07
N ARG A 43 -4.75 -11.26 -6.04
CA ARG A 43 -4.48 -10.04 -6.80
C ARG A 43 -4.43 -8.79 -5.92
N LYS A 44 -5.28 -8.68 -4.89
CA LYS A 44 -5.28 -7.54 -3.95
C LYS A 44 -3.99 -7.44 -3.15
N ILE A 45 -3.42 -8.58 -2.72
CA ILE A 45 -2.14 -8.61 -2.00
C ILE A 45 -1.02 -8.06 -2.89
N ARG A 46 -1.01 -8.43 -4.18
CA ARG A 46 -0.04 -7.92 -5.14
C ARG A 46 -0.21 -6.42 -5.39
N GLU A 47 -1.46 -5.93 -5.45
CA GLU A 47 -1.74 -4.49 -5.60
C GLU A 47 -1.29 -3.69 -4.38
N ILE A 48 -1.61 -4.12 -3.16
CA ILE A 48 -1.20 -3.44 -1.92
C ILE A 48 0.32 -3.41 -1.78
N LYS A 49 1.02 -4.51 -2.09
CA LYS A 49 2.50 -4.52 -2.11
C LYS A 49 3.07 -3.50 -3.09
N LYS A 50 2.47 -3.37 -4.28
CA LYS A 50 2.88 -2.36 -5.27
C LYS A 50 2.57 -0.94 -4.80
N GLU A 51 1.46 -0.73 -4.10
CA GLU A 51 1.07 0.57 -3.55
C GLU A 51 2.05 1.01 -2.45
N ILE A 52 2.43 0.11 -1.54
CA ILE A 52 3.47 0.34 -0.53
C ILE A 52 4.81 0.71 -1.20
N ALA A 53 5.23 -0.06 -2.22
CA ALA A 53 6.47 0.22 -2.93
C ALA A 53 6.47 1.63 -3.57
N ARG A 54 5.35 2.03 -4.19
CA ARG A 54 5.20 3.38 -4.76
C ARG A 54 5.27 4.48 -3.70
N CYS A 55 4.65 4.30 -2.54
CA CYS A 55 4.75 5.26 -1.43
C CYS A 55 6.20 5.43 -0.96
N PHE A 56 6.96 4.33 -0.85
CA PHE A 56 8.39 4.41 -0.53
C PHE A 56 9.21 5.09 -1.63
N THR A 57 8.91 4.85 -2.90
CA THR A 57 9.56 5.55 -4.01
C THR A 57 9.31 7.05 -3.96
N ALA A 58 8.07 7.48 -3.70
CA ALA A 58 7.71 8.89 -3.55
C ALA A 58 8.45 9.55 -2.36
N LEU A 59 8.54 8.85 -1.22
CA LEU A 59 9.33 9.31 -0.07
C LEU A 59 10.82 9.48 -0.40
N LYS A 60 11.40 8.53 -1.14
CA LYS A 60 12.81 8.58 -1.56
C LYS A 60 13.06 9.73 -2.54
N GLN A 61 12.12 10.01 -3.44
CA GLN A 61 12.27 11.07 -4.45
C GLN A 61 12.08 12.48 -3.86
N LYS A 62 11.39 12.60 -2.72
CA LYS A 62 11.30 13.82 -1.89
C LYS A 62 12.50 14.05 -0.95
N ARG A 63 13.47 13.14 -0.93
CA ARG A 63 14.67 13.24 -0.09
C ARG A 63 15.81 13.80 -0.92
#